data_AF-A0AAU3Y1F6-F1
#
_entry.id   AF-A0AAU3Y1F6-F1
#
_cell.length_a   1.000
_cell.length_b   1.000
_cell.length_c   1.000
_cell.angle_alpha   90.00
_cell.angle_beta   90.00
_cell.angle_gamma   90.00
#
_symmetry.space_group_name_H-M   'P 1'
#
loop_
_entity.id
_entity.type
_entity.pdbx_description
1 polymer ?
#
loop_
_entity_poly.entity_id
_entity_poly.type
_entity_poly.pdbx_seq_one_letter_code
_entity_poly.pdbx_strand_id
1 'polypeptide(L)'
;MERRPLLITGVALAAVAAGGGALTYAMSGTESTTGLDRYSAVTVDGEKGLSGTIAAGRIASKYSPLPWIGGETSDLKCPDLKAVAGTEVTCTAKDGDGRDLSIPVTVVRADASSVTWKFERA
;
A
#
# COMPACT_ATOMS: atom_id res chain seq x y z
N MET A 1 28.05 17.43 47.75
CA MET A 1 27.78 17.65 46.32
C MET A 1 27.66 16.28 45.67
N GLU A 2 26.79 15.97 44.70
CA GLU A 2 26.14 16.80 43.69
C GLU A 2 24.91 16.07 43.13
N ARG A 3 24.02 16.83 42.48
CA ARG A 3 22.66 16.45 42.08
C ARG A 3 22.65 15.80 40.68
N ARG A 4 21.66 14.93 40.43
CA ARG A 4 21.29 14.36 39.12
C ARG A 4 21.17 15.44 38.02
N PRO A 5 21.27 15.02 36.75
CA PRO A 5 20.04 15.00 35.95
C PRO A 5 19.86 13.71 35.12
N LEU A 6 18.59 13.31 34.99
CA LEU A 6 18.08 12.37 34.00
C LEU A 6 18.25 12.98 32.60
N LEU A 7 19.00 12.33 31.72
CA LEU A 7 19.06 12.67 30.31
C LEU A 7 18.06 11.82 29.53
N ILE A 8 16.99 12.48 29.11
CA ILE A 8 16.09 12.05 28.06
C ILE A 8 16.77 12.42 26.73
N THR A 9 17.14 11.40 25.94
CA THR A 9 17.52 11.51 24.52
C THR A 9 17.02 10.21 23.89
N GLY A 10 16.02 10.16 23.01
CA GLY A 10 15.65 11.10 21.98
C GLY A 10 16.30 10.69 20.66
N VAL A 11 15.53 9.98 19.82
CA VAL A 11 15.67 9.80 18.36
C VAL A 11 16.68 8.77 17.82
N ALA A 12 16.16 7.79 17.08
CA ALA A 12 16.63 7.44 15.72
C ALA A 12 15.58 6.55 15.02
N LEU A 13 14.61 7.17 14.35
CA LEU A 13 13.84 6.49 13.30
C LEU A 13 14.81 6.24 12.14
N ALA A 14 15.17 4.98 11.92
CA ALA A 14 16.01 4.59 10.80
C ALA A 14 15.27 4.88 9.49
N ALA A 15 15.69 5.93 8.80
CA ALA A 15 15.30 6.21 7.43
C ALA A 15 15.89 5.12 6.53
N VAL A 16 15.08 4.17 6.09
CA VAL A 16 15.47 3.20 5.06
C VAL A 16 15.35 3.87 3.70
N ALA A 17 16.45 4.49 3.26
CA ALA A 17 16.68 4.91 1.89
C ALA A 17 17.31 3.75 1.10
N ALA A 18 16.50 2.89 0.51
CA ALA A 18 16.98 1.91 -0.48
C ALA A 18 15.84 1.58 -1.46
N GLY A 19 15.98 2.01 -2.74
CA GLY A 19 15.12 1.52 -3.82
C GLY A 19 14.59 2.54 -4.84
N GLY A 20 15.25 3.67 -5.09
CA GLY A 20 14.70 4.76 -5.91
C GLY A 20 14.90 4.71 -7.44
N GLY A 21 15.71 3.79 -7.99
CA GLY A 21 16.21 3.94 -9.37
C GLY A 21 15.52 3.12 -10.47
N ALA A 22 15.24 1.83 -10.22
CA ALA A 22 14.92 0.89 -11.29
C ALA A 22 13.43 0.54 -11.42
N LEU A 23 12.60 0.83 -10.42
CA LEU A 23 11.17 0.46 -10.39
C LEU A 23 10.24 1.49 -11.04
N THR A 24 10.75 2.68 -11.36
CA THR A 24 9.94 3.88 -11.65
C THR A 24 9.22 3.82 -13.01
N TYR A 25 9.81 3.16 -14.01
CA TYR A 25 9.30 3.22 -15.39
C TYR A 25 8.15 2.24 -15.66
N ALA A 26 8.10 1.08 -14.99
CA ALA A 26 7.00 0.12 -15.13
C ALA A 26 5.74 0.49 -14.31
N MET A 27 5.89 1.38 -13.31
CA MET A 27 4.91 1.54 -12.23
C MET A 27 4.22 2.90 -12.15
N SER A 28 4.52 3.85 -13.04
CA SER A 28 3.95 5.20 -12.99
C SER A 28 2.41 5.27 -13.14
N GLY A 29 1.74 4.16 -13.51
CA GLY A 29 0.28 4.05 -13.58
C GLY A 29 -0.40 3.31 -12.42
N THR A 30 0.37 2.55 -11.62
CA THR A 30 -0.16 1.67 -10.56
C THR A 30 0.05 2.21 -9.14
N GLU A 31 0.71 3.36 -9.02
CA GLU A 31 0.78 4.10 -7.76
C GLU A 31 -0.56 4.81 -7.47
N SER A 32 -0.85 4.95 -6.18
CA SER A 32 -2.00 5.68 -5.65
C SER A 32 -1.72 6.24 -4.27
N THR A 33 -2.03 7.52 -4.10
CA THR A 33 -2.11 8.16 -2.78
C THR A 33 -3.57 8.19 -2.34
N THR A 34 -3.85 7.60 -1.18
CA THR A 34 -5.17 7.57 -0.57
C THR A 34 -5.12 8.31 0.76
N GLY A 35 -6.02 9.27 0.96
CA GLY A 35 -6.24 9.87 2.27
C GLY A 35 -6.74 8.80 3.24
N LEU A 36 -6.32 8.87 4.50
CA LEU A 36 -6.76 8.01 5.58
C LEU A 36 -7.80 8.77 6.40
N ASP A 37 -9.06 8.66 5.99
CA ASP A 37 -10.22 9.29 6.60
C ASP A 37 -11.22 8.24 7.12
N ARG A 38 -12.34 8.67 7.71
CA ARG A 38 -13.33 7.77 8.33
C ARG A 38 -13.94 6.73 7.39
N TYR A 39 -13.84 6.90 6.07
CA TYR A 39 -14.39 5.97 5.07
C TYR A 39 -13.33 5.06 4.45
N SER A 40 -12.05 5.39 4.62
CA SER A 40 -10.92 4.72 3.98
C SER A 40 -9.93 4.11 4.96
N ALA A 41 -9.89 4.62 6.20
CA ALA A 41 -8.96 4.17 7.21
C ALA A 41 -9.52 3.01 8.03
N VAL A 42 -8.64 2.08 8.37
CA VAL A 42 -8.83 0.98 9.33
C VAL A 42 -7.66 0.98 10.31
N THR A 43 -7.77 0.22 11.39
CA THR A 43 -6.66 0.01 12.32
C THR A 43 -6.11 -1.40 12.15
N VAL A 44 -4.83 -1.52 11.82
CA VAL A 44 -4.11 -2.78 11.63
C VAL A 44 -2.97 -2.82 12.63
N ASP A 45 -2.98 -3.78 13.55
CA ASP A 45 -1.97 -3.91 14.62
C ASP A 45 -1.75 -2.65 15.46
N GLY A 46 -2.83 -1.89 15.72
CA GLY A 46 -2.76 -0.62 16.46
C GLY A 46 -2.28 0.57 15.65
N GLU A 47 -1.91 0.38 14.38
CA GLU A 47 -1.52 1.46 13.46
C GLU A 47 -2.66 1.79 12.50
N LYS A 48 -2.70 3.03 12.03
CA LYS A 48 -3.64 3.42 10.97
C LYS A 48 -3.26 2.73 9.66
N GLY A 49 -4.26 2.28 8.91
CA GLY A 49 -4.10 1.58 7.65
C GLY A 49 -5.20 1.95 6.66
N LEU A 50 -5.02 1.57 5.41
CA LEU A 50 -6.01 1.67 4.35
C LEU A 50 -6.84 0.39 4.31
N SER A 51 -8.16 0.54 4.25
CA SER A 51 -9.09 -0.58 4.09
C SER A 51 -8.80 -1.35 2.81
N GLY A 52 -8.72 -2.68 2.94
CA GLY A 52 -8.57 -3.60 1.81
C GLY A 52 -9.66 -3.41 0.75
N THR A 53 -10.88 -3.07 1.15
CA THR A 53 -11.99 -2.78 0.21
C THR A 53 -11.72 -1.55 -0.65
N ILE A 54 -11.11 -0.50 -0.09
CA ILE A 54 -10.77 0.71 -0.84
C ILE A 54 -9.57 0.46 -1.75
N ALA A 55 -8.56 -0.29 -1.26
CA ALA A 55 -7.43 -0.71 -2.09
C ALA A 55 -7.92 -1.55 -3.29
N ALA A 56 -8.78 -2.54 -3.05
CA ALA A 56 -9.41 -3.36 -4.08
C ALA A 56 -10.19 -2.49 -5.08
N GLY A 57 -11.10 -1.62 -4.62
CA GLY A 57 -11.86 -0.75 -5.53
C GLY A 57 -10.96 0.13 -6.42
N ARG A 58 -9.86 0.67 -5.87
CA ARG A 58 -8.90 1.45 -6.65
C ARG A 58 -8.10 0.61 -7.64
N ILE A 59 -7.68 -0.58 -7.24
CA ILE A 59 -6.97 -1.52 -8.11
C ILE A 59 -7.90 -1.93 -9.26
N ALA A 60 -9.13 -2.37 -8.97
CA ALA A 60 -10.13 -2.71 -9.99
C ALA A 60 -10.38 -1.56 -10.96
N SER A 61 -10.54 -0.34 -10.46
CA SER A 61 -10.74 0.85 -11.30
C SER A 61 -9.55 1.12 -12.24
N LYS A 62 -8.33 0.78 -11.85
CA LYS A 62 -7.12 0.94 -12.68
C LYS A 62 -6.83 -0.28 -13.58
N TYR A 63 -7.36 -1.45 -13.23
CA TYR A 63 -7.25 -2.70 -13.98
C TYR A 63 -8.29 -2.81 -15.10
N SER A 64 -9.54 -2.41 -14.83
CA SER A 64 -10.70 -2.54 -15.71
C SER A 64 -10.60 -1.91 -17.12
N PRO A 65 -9.77 -0.88 -17.40
CA PRO A 65 -9.67 -0.36 -18.78
C PRO A 65 -8.59 -1.00 -19.66
N LEU A 66 -7.87 -2.05 -19.24
CA LEU A 66 -6.63 -2.43 -19.92
C LEU A 66 -6.67 -3.76 -20.71
N PRO A 67 -6.24 -3.77 -21.99
CA PRO A 67 -6.41 -4.90 -22.92
C PRO A 67 -5.54 -6.13 -22.65
N TRP A 68 -4.61 -6.08 -21.68
CA TRP A 68 -3.65 -7.16 -21.41
C TRP A 68 -4.19 -8.24 -20.45
N ILE A 69 -5.35 -8.03 -19.82
CA ILE A 69 -5.98 -8.99 -18.89
C ILE A 69 -7.12 -9.79 -19.53
N GLY A 70 -7.39 -9.57 -20.81
CA GLY A 70 -8.40 -10.31 -21.55
C GLY A 70 -9.85 -10.07 -21.10
N GLY A 71 -10.10 -9.27 -20.06
CA GLY A 71 -11.43 -8.95 -19.56
C GLY A 71 -11.43 -8.17 -18.24
N GLU A 72 -12.62 -7.94 -17.69
CA GLU A 72 -12.78 -7.27 -16.39
C GLU A 72 -12.27 -8.18 -15.26
N THR A 73 -11.39 -7.65 -14.40
CA THR A 73 -10.99 -8.36 -13.17
C THR A 73 -12.17 -8.46 -12.22
N SER A 74 -12.52 -9.67 -11.83
CA SER A 74 -13.59 -9.96 -10.88
C SER A 74 -13.04 -10.47 -9.55
N ASP A 75 -13.87 -10.46 -8.51
CA ASP A 75 -13.54 -11.02 -7.19
C ASP A 75 -12.26 -10.46 -6.54
N LEU A 76 -11.90 -9.21 -6.86
CA LEU A 76 -10.71 -8.59 -6.32
C LEU A 76 -10.83 -8.39 -4.81
N LYS A 77 -9.98 -9.08 -4.06
CA LYS A 77 -9.89 -9.03 -2.61
C LYS A 77 -8.49 -8.64 -2.19
N CYS A 78 -8.41 -7.59 -1.38
CA CYS A 78 -7.18 -7.15 -0.75
C CYS A 78 -7.31 -7.26 0.76
N PRO A 79 -6.26 -7.70 1.47
CA PRO A 79 -6.16 -7.52 2.91
C PRO A 79 -6.04 -6.03 3.25
N ASP A 80 -6.26 -5.70 4.52
CA ASP A 80 -6.04 -4.34 5.00
C ASP A 80 -4.55 -3.98 4.93
N LEU A 81 -4.28 -2.77 4.47
CA LEU A 81 -2.94 -2.30 4.18
C LEU A 81 -2.47 -1.38 5.29
N LYS A 82 -1.58 -1.87 6.16
CA LYS A 82 -0.96 -1.07 7.21
C LYS A 82 -0.23 0.13 6.60
N ALA A 83 -0.46 1.36 7.09
CA ALA A 83 0.18 2.56 6.55
C ALA A 83 1.61 2.70 7.09
N VAL A 84 2.46 1.73 6.75
CA VAL A 84 3.88 1.70 7.09
C VAL A 84 4.65 1.45 5.80
N ALA A 85 5.59 2.34 5.47
CA ALA A 85 6.41 2.21 4.27
C ALA A 85 7.16 0.87 4.26
N GLY A 86 7.19 0.21 3.11
CA GLY A 86 7.76 -1.12 2.92
C GLY A 86 6.80 -2.28 3.26
N THR A 87 5.59 -2.00 3.76
CA THR A 87 4.56 -3.04 3.93
C THR A 87 4.18 -3.60 2.57
N GLU A 88 4.27 -4.91 2.43
CA GLU A 88 3.82 -5.64 1.25
C GLU A 88 2.68 -6.56 1.60
N VAL A 89 1.63 -6.54 0.79
CA VAL A 89 0.51 -7.47 0.86
C VAL A 89 0.18 -7.96 -0.53
N THR A 90 -0.48 -9.11 -0.64
CA THR A 90 -0.92 -9.64 -1.92
C THR A 90 -2.44 -9.58 -1.99
N CYS A 91 -2.94 -8.86 -2.99
CA CYS A 91 -4.34 -8.94 -3.39
C CYS A 91 -4.55 -10.14 -4.32
N THR A 92 -5.75 -10.68 -4.30
CA THR A 92 -6.17 -11.80 -5.17
C THR A 92 -7.33 -11.35 -6.04
N ALA A 93 -7.34 -11.76 -7.29
CA ALA A 93 -8.43 -11.49 -8.23
C ALA A 93 -8.61 -12.66 -9.21
N LYS A 94 -9.64 -12.58 -10.04
CA LYS A 94 -9.80 -13.43 -11.21
C LYS A 94 -9.67 -12.61 -12.49
N ASP A 95 -8.96 -13.14 -13.48
CA ASP A 95 -8.93 -12.56 -14.83
C ASP A 95 -10.23 -12.86 -15.60
N GLY A 96 -10.31 -12.35 -16.85
CA GLY A 96 -11.48 -12.58 -17.71
C GLY A 96 -11.74 -14.05 -18.05
N ASP A 97 -10.74 -14.91 -17.91
CA ASP A 97 -10.81 -16.36 -18.13
C ASP A 97 -11.09 -17.15 -16.83
N GLY A 98 -11.26 -16.45 -15.69
CA GLY A 98 -11.51 -17.04 -14.38
C GLY A 98 -10.28 -17.57 -13.65
N ARG A 99 -9.07 -17.33 -14.18
CA ARG A 99 -7.80 -17.73 -13.58
C ARG A 99 -7.44 -16.81 -12.43
N ASP A 100 -6.82 -17.38 -11.39
CA ASP A 100 -6.42 -16.62 -10.21
C ASP A 100 -5.21 -15.72 -10.52
N LEU A 101 -5.35 -14.44 -10.23
CA LEU A 101 -4.33 -13.41 -10.33
C LEU A 101 -3.85 -13.03 -8.93
N SER A 102 -2.53 -12.99 -8.76
CA SER A 102 -1.88 -12.46 -7.56
C SER A 102 -1.34 -11.08 -7.88
N ILE A 103 -1.78 -10.07 -7.13
CA ILE A 103 -1.47 -8.66 -7.36
C ILE A 103 -0.73 -8.17 -6.12
N PRO A 104 0.62 -8.13 -6.13
CA PRO A 104 1.37 -7.63 -4.99
C PRO A 104 1.17 -6.11 -4.88
N VAL A 105 1.05 -5.65 -3.65
CA VAL A 105 0.80 -4.26 -3.26
C VAL A 105 1.81 -3.84 -2.22
N THR A 106 2.53 -2.76 -2.49
CA THR A 106 3.56 -2.23 -1.61
C THR A 106 3.24 -0.81 -1.18
N VAL A 107 3.38 -0.52 0.10
CA VAL A 107 3.33 0.85 0.62
C VAL A 107 4.67 1.52 0.36
N VAL A 108 4.65 2.60 -0.41
CA VAL A 108 5.84 3.38 -0.77
C VAL A 108 6.11 4.45 0.29
N ARG A 109 5.05 5.09 0.78
CA ARG A 109 5.11 6.17 1.76
C ARG A 109 3.86 6.15 2.61
N ALA A 110 3.99 6.47 3.89
CA ALA A 110 2.86 6.73 4.75
C ALA A 110 3.10 7.98 5.59
N ASP A 111 2.04 8.75 5.74
CA ASP A 111 1.94 9.95 6.56
C ASP A 111 0.77 9.78 7.53
N ALA A 112 0.60 10.69 8.49
CA ALA A 112 -0.46 10.60 9.51
C ALA A 112 -1.89 10.57 8.93
N SER A 113 -2.08 11.12 7.73
CA SER A 113 -3.38 11.28 7.08
C SER A 113 -3.42 10.74 5.65
N SER A 114 -2.34 10.14 5.14
CA SER A 114 -2.30 9.61 3.78
C SER A 114 -1.35 8.43 3.66
N VAL A 115 -1.67 7.53 2.75
CA VAL A 115 -0.78 6.45 2.37
C VAL A 115 -0.60 6.45 0.86
N THR A 116 0.65 6.38 0.42
CA THR A 116 1.02 6.18 -0.98
C THR A 116 1.49 4.75 -1.13
N TRP A 117 0.83 4.04 -2.04
CA TRP A 117 1.03 2.63 -2.28
C TRP A 117 1.00 2.37 -3.77
N LYS A 118 1.55 1.24 -4.18
CA LYS A 118 1.60 0.81 -5.56
C LYS A 118 1.24 -0.66 -5.64
N PHE A 119 0.72 -1.08 -6.78
CA PHE A 119 0.51 -2.49 -7.07
C PHE A 119 1.28 -2.89 -8.33
N GLU A 120 1.61 -4.17 -8.46
CA GLU A 120 2.23 -4.68 -9.67
C GLU A 120 1.18 -5.26 -10.63
N ARG A 121 1.56 -5.31 -11.89
CA ARG A 121 0.79 -5.90 -12.98
C ARG A 121 1.29 -7.34 -13.13
N ALA A 122 0.40 -8.31 -12.96
CA ALA A 122 0.70 -9.73 -13.11
C ALA A 122 0.96 -10.11 -14.58
#